data_AF-X1FU95-F1
#
_entry.id   AF-X1FU95-F1
#
_cell.length_a   1.000
_cell.length_b   1.000
_cell.length_c   1.000
_cell.angle_alpha   90.00
_cell.angle_beta   90.00
_cell.angle_gamma   90.00
#
_symmetry.space_group_name_H-M   'P 1'
#
loop_
_entity.id
_entity.type
_entity.pdbx_description
1 polymer ?
#
loop_
_entity_poly.entity_id
_entity_poly.type
_entity_poly.pdbx_seq_one_letter_code
_entity_poly.pdbx_strand_id
1 'polypeptide(L)'
;DKYVKNLNKDGILVADSTLVTEVPNISNKTYLFPITETAQKKFGTKLVTNIISLGIIVGLTEVVSQEAIQKAVCSKVPVKAKEVNEKALLLGFDIAKDLKAKIQESK
;
A
#
# COMPACT_ATOMS: atom_id res chain seq x y z
N ASP A 1 12.26 -10.71 5.73
CA ASP A 1 13.45 -11.03 6.56
C ASP A 1 14.54 -9.96 6.57
N LYS A 2 15.10 -9.55 5.42
CA LYS A 2 16.30 -8.69 5.36
C LYS A 2 16.19 -7.33 6.09
N TYR A 3 15.05 -6.63 5.96
CA TYR A 3 14.90 -5.24 6.44
C TYR A 3 14.04 -5.09 7.69
N VAL A 4 13.38 -6.16 8.11
CA VAL A 4 12.36 -6.12 9.16
C VAL A 4 12.96 -5.74 10.52
N LYS A 5 14.23 -6.09 10.76
CA LYS A 5 14.99 -5.76 11.97
C LYS A 5 15.27 -4.26 12.14
N ASN A 6 15.14 -3.47 11.07
CA ASN A 6 15.31 -2.02 11.10
C ASN A 6 14.01 -1.28 11.43
N LEU A 7 12.89 -2.00 11.58
CA LEU A 7 11.61 -1.38 11.91
C LEU A 7 11.56 -1.07 13.41
N ASN A 8 11.24 0.19 13.74
CA ASN A 8 11.01 0.60 15.11
C ASN A 8 9.77 -0.10 15.69
N LYS A 9 9.68 -0.18 17.02
CA LYS A 9 8.58 -0.82 17.75
C LYS A 9 7.18 -0.30 17.36
N ASP A 10 7.07 1.00 17.05
CA ASP A 10 5.83 1.65 16.62
C ASP A 10 5.70 1.80 15.10
N GLY A 11 6.67 1.27 14.36
CA GLY A 11 6.73 1.30 12.91
C GLY A 11 5.61 0.46 12.27
N ILE A 12 5.20 0.87 11.08
CA ILE A 12 4.16 0.20 10.31
C ILE A 12 4.84 -0.80 9.37
N LEU A 13 4.42 -2.07 9.44
CA LEU A 13 4.81 -3.10 8.49
C LEU A 13 3.67 -3.31 7.50
N VAL A 14 3.91 -3.05 6.21
CA VAL A 14 2.99 -3.41 5.12
C VAL A 14 3.67 -4.47 4.27
N ALA A 15 2.98 -5.58 4.00
CA ALA A 15 3.51 -6.62 3.13
C ALA A 15 2.44 -7.18 2.18
N ASP A 16 2.89 -7.58 0.99
CA ASP A 16 2.05 -8.24 0.00
C ASP A 16 1.84 -9.70 0.39
N SER A 17 0.63 -10.04 0.83
CA SER A 17 0.30 -11.40 1.30
C SER A 17 0.26 -12.43 0.18
N THR A 18 0.28 -12.02 -1.10
CA THR A 18 0.42 -12.96 -2.22
C THR A 18 1.85 -13.51 -2.31
N LEU A 19 2.85 -12.75 -1.83
CA LEU A 19 4.27 -13.09 -2.00
C LEU A 19 5.01 -13.29 -0.68
N VAL A 20 4.51 -12.72 0.41
CA VAL A 20 5.10 -12.81 1.75
C VAL A 20 4.21 -13.70 2.61
N THR A 21 4.62 -14.95 2.77
CA THR A 21 3.90 -15.97 3.55
C THR A 21 4.33 -16.01 5.02
N GLU A 22 5.54 -15.55 5.31
CA GLU A 22 6.08 -15.49 6.67
C GLU A 22 6.25 -14.04 7.10
N VAL A 23 5.52 -13.65 8.13
CA VAL A 23 5.49 -12.28 8.63
C VAL A 23 5.92 -12.30 10.10
N PRO A 24 7.08 -11.75 10.43
CA PRO A 24 7.60 -11.81 11.78
C PRO A 24 6.79 -10.88 12.70
N ASN A 25 6.53 -11.35 13.92
CA ASN A 25 5.78 -10.59 14.91
C ASN A 25 6.68 -9.54 15.60
N ILE A 26 6.94 -8.45 14.88
CA ILE A 26 7.87 -7.38 15.31
C ILE A 26 7.18 -6.04 15.59
N SER A 27 5.93 -5.88 15.17
CA SER A 27 5.14 -4.66 15.34
C SER A 27 3.66 -4.99 15.48
N ASN A 28 2.98 -4.27 16.37
CA ASN A 28 1.53 -4.32 16.54
C ASN A 28 0.76 -3.64 15.40
N LYS A 29 1.46 -3.05 14.42
CA LYS A 29 0.90 -2.38 13.24
C LYS A 29 1.35 -3.09 11.97
N THR A 30 0.99 -4.37 11.88
CA THR A 30 1.29 -5.21 10.72
C THR A 30 0.04 -5.32 9.84
N TYR A 31 0.17 -4.93 8.58
CA TYR A 31 -0.89 -4.92 7.59
C TYR A 31 -0.51 -5.82 6.42
N LEU A 32 -1.33 -6.85 6.20
CA LEU A 32 -1.15 -7.81 5.12
C LEU A 32 -2.29 -7.66 4.12
N PHE A 33 -1.93 -7.53 2.84
CA PHE A 33 -2.91 -7.39 1.78
C PHE A 33 -2.38 -8.02 0.48
N PRO A 34 -3.21 -8.70 -0.34
CA PRO A 34 -2.76 -9.34 -1.57
C PRO A 34 -2.63 -8.30 -2.70
N ILE A 35 -1.61 -7.45 -2.62
CA ILE A 35 -1.47 -6.25 -3.49
C ILE A 35 -1.25 -6.67 -4.94
N THR A 36 -0.33 -7.61 -5.19
CA THR A 36 -0.01 -8.07 -6.55
C THR A 36 -1.18 -8.78 -7.20
N GLU A 37 -1.89 -9.63 -6.46
CA GLU A 37 -3.09 -10.29 -6.96
C GLU A 37 -4.21 -9.27 -7.26
N THR A 38 -4.40 -8.29 -6.38
CA THR A 38 -5.38 -7.21 -6.58
C THR A 38 -5.05 -6.39 -7.82
N ALA A 39 -3.78 -6.03 -8.03
CA ALA A 39 -3.32 -5.34 -9.23
C ALA A 39 -3.69 -6.13 -10.50
N GLN A 40 -3.37 -7.42 -10.52
CA GLN A 40 -3.68 -8.30 -11.65
C GLN A 40 -5.20 -8.41 -11.89
N LYS A 41 -6.00 -8.59 -10.83
CA LYS A 41 -7.46 -8.77 -10.94
C LYS A 41 -8.21 -7.49 -11.34
N LYS A 42 -7.80 -6.33 -10.83
CA LYS A 42 -8.52 -5.06 -11.03
C LYS A 42 -8.04 -4.26 -12.24
N PHE A 43 -6.76 -4.38 -12.59
CA PHE A 43 -6.14 -3.59 -13.66
C PHE A 43 -5.59 -4.43 -14.81
N GLY A 44 -5.66 -5.77 -14.72
CA GLY A 44 -5.11 -6.67 -15.73
C GLY A 44 -3.58 -6.71 -15.77
N THR A 45 -2.90 -6.03 -14.84
CA THR A 45 -1.44 -5.92 -14.83
C THR A 45 -0.89 -5.78 -13.42
N LYS A 46 0.28 -6.40 -13.17
CA LYS A 46 1.05 -6.24 -11.93
C LYS A 46 1.90 -4.96 -11.92
N LEU A 47 1.93 -4.20 -13.02
CA LEU A 47 2.78 -3.01 -13.14
C LEU A 47 2.37 -1.88 -12.18
N VAL A 48 1.12 -1.88 -11.70
CA VAL A 48 0.61 -0.87 -10.76
C VAL A 48 0.69 -1.27 -9.29
N THR A 49 1.27 -2.43 -8.97
CA THR A 49 1.43 -2.91 -7.58
C THR A 49 2.12 -1.87 -6.70
N ASN A 50 3.20 -1.25 -7.17
CA ASN A 50 3.93 -0.23 -6.43
C ASN A 50 3.09 1.03 -6.16
N ILE A 51 2.19 1.41 -7.07
CA ILE A 51 1.32 2.57 -6.89
C ILE A 51 0.20 2.27 -5.90
N ILE A 52 -0.37 1.07 -5.94
CA ILE A 52 -1.31 0.62 -4.89
C ILE A 52 -0.59 0.63 -3.54
N SER A 53 0.62 0.07 -3.46
CA SER A 53 1.43 0.08 -2.23
C SER A 53 1.70 1.50 -1.73
N LEU A 54 1.99 2.44 -2.62
CA LEU A 54 2.20 3.85 -2.26
C LEU A 54 0.93 4.48 -1.69
N GLY A 55 -0.22 4.20 -2.30
CA GLY A 55 -1.52 4.62 -1.77
C GLY A 55 -1.78 4.04 -0.38
N ILE A 56 -1.49 2.75 -0.18
CA ILE A 56 -1.61 2.11 1.14
C ILE A 56 -0.72 2.80 2.16
N ILE A 57 0.56 3.02 1.84
CA ILE A 57 1.53 3.65 2.75
C ILE A 57 1.07 5.05 3.14
N VAL A 58 0.66 5.89 2.18
CA VAL A 58 0.22 7.26 2.48
C VAL A 58 -1.11 7.25 3.23
N GLY A 59 -2.07 6.40 2.87
CA GLY A 59 -3.33 6.27 3.58
C GLY A 59 -3.17 5.79 5.03
N LEU A 60 -2.18 4.93 5.29
CA LEU A 60 -1.87 4.45 6.64
C LEU A 60 -1.11 5.50 7.48
N THR A 61 -0.09 6.12 6.89
CA THR A 61 0.84 7.00 7.60
C THR A 61 0.42 8.46 7.64
N GLU A 62 -0.38 8.91 6.67
CA GLU A 62 -0.76 10.32 6.46
C GLU A 62 0.46 11.27 6.39
N VAL A 63 1.63 10.74 6.01
CA VAL A 63 2.90 11.48 5.99
C VAL A 63 2.90 12.64 4.97
N VAL A 64 2.03 12.57 3.97
CA VAL A 64 1.76 13.61 2.98
C VAL A 64 0.26 13.62 2.65
N SER A 65 -0.24 14.75 2.13
CA SER A 65 -1.64 14.82 1.68
C SER A 65 -1.89 13.93 0.45
N GLN A 66 -3.13 13.44 0.30
CA GLN A 66 -3.53 12.66 -0.87
C GLN A 66 -3.34 13.44 -2.18
N GLU A 67 -3.64 14.73 -2.18
CA GLU A 67 -3.43 15.62 -3.34
C GLU A 67 -1.95 15.74 -3.72
N ALA A 68 -1.07 15.92 -2.73
CA ALA A 68 0.36 16.05 -2.99
C ALA A 68 0.95 14.79 -3.62
N ILE A 69 0.56 13.61 -3.12
CA ILE A 69 1.06 12.35 -3.68
C ILE A 69 0.43 12.04 -5.05
N GLN A 70 -0.85 12.36 -5.27
CA GLN A 70 -1.49 12.26 -6.59
C GLN A 70 -0.75 13.09 -7.62
N LYS A 71 -0.47 14.36 -7.31
CA LYS A 71 0.30 15.25 -8.19
C LYS A 71 1.69 14.70 -8.48
N ALA A 72 2.38 14.18 -7.46
CA ALA A 72 3.70 13.58 -7.63
C ALA A 72 3.66 12.35 -8.56
N VAL A 73 2.70 11.43 -8.38
CA VAL A 73 2.52 10.26 -9.23
C VAL A 73 2.22 10.69 -10.68
N CYS A 74 1.24 11.58 -10.88
CA CYS A 74 0.87 12.08 -12.20
C CYS A 74 2.02 12.81 -12.92
N SER A 75 2.97 13.41 -12.19
CA SER A 75 4.15 14.05 -12.77
C SER A 75 5.23 13.07 -13.22
N LYS A 76 5.31 11.87 -12.62
CA LYS A 76 6.36 10.89 -12.91
C LYS A 76 5.97 9.80 -13.89
N VAL A 77 4.68 9.48 -14.01
CA VAL A 77 4.21 8.40 -14.89
C VAL A 77 4.01 8.91 -16.33
N PRO A 78 4.21 8.04 -17.35
CA PRO A 78 3.91 8.39 -18.74
C PRO A 78 2.46 8.87 -18.90
N VAL A 79 2.21 9.81 -19.82
CA VAL A 79 0.88 10.37 -20.07
C VAL A 79 -0.19 9.29 -20.29
N LYS A 80 0.13 8.29 -21.12
CA LYS A 80 -0.75 7.14 -21.41
C LYS A 80 -1.09 6.26 -20.19
N ALA A 81 -0.33 6.38 -19.11
CA ALA A 81 -0.48 5.59 -17.90
C ALA A 81 -1.05 6.41 -16.73
N LYS A 82 -1.32 7.71 -16.89
CA LYS A 82 -1.80 8.57 -15.79
C LYS A 82 -3.09 8.03 -15.16
N GLU A 83 -4.10 7.76 -15.97
CA GLU A 83 -5.40 7.31 -15.48
C GLU A 83 -5.31 5.99 -14.70
N VAL A 84 -4.57 5.00 -15.21
CA VAL A 84 -4.45 3.70 -14.54
C VAL A 84 -3.67 3.80 -13.23
N ASN A 85 -2.64 4.65 -13.18
CA ASN A 85 -1.85 4.86 -11.96
C ASN A 85 -2.65 5.69 -10.93
N GLU A 86 -3.42 6.68 -11.37
CA GLU A 86 -4.31 7.45 -10.48
C GLU A 86 -5.38 6.56 -9.84
N LYS A 87 -6.06 5.72 -10.61
CA LYS A 87 -7.02 4.74 -10.08
C LYS A 87 -6.36 3.74 -9.13
N ALA A 88 -5.15 3.28 -9.43
CA ALA A 88 -4.38 2.40 -8.56
C ALA A 88 -4.02 3.07 -7.23
N LEU A 89 -3.66 4.36 -7.25
CA LEU A 89 -3.32 5.12 -6.06
C LEU A 89 -4.55 5.31 -5.16
N LEU A 90 -5.68 5.69 -5.75
CA LEU A 90 -6.97 5.81 -5.05
C LEU A 90 -7.39 4.48 -4.40
N LEU A 91 -7.28 3.37 -5.14
CA LEU A 91 -7.53 2.04 -4.58
C LEU A 91 -6.64 1.76 -3.36
N GLY A 92 -5.37 2.17 -3.40
CA GLY A 92 -4.47 2.06 -2.26
C GLY A 92 -4.96 2.82 -1.02
N PHE A 93 -5.55 4.01 -1.19
CA PHE A 93 -6.15 4.76 -0.08
C PHE A 93 -7.37 4.05 0.52
N ASP A 94 -8.24 3.51 -0.34
CA ASP A 94 -9.42 2.75 0.10
C ASP A 94 -9.00 1.51 0.90
N ILE A 95 -8.01 0.76 0.39
CA ILE A 95 -7.44 -0.40 1.09
C ILE A 95 -6.87 0.02 2.45
N ALA A 96 -6.13 1.14 2.54
CA ALA A 96 -5.59 1.62 3.81
C ALA A 96 -6.69 1.95 4.83
N LYS A 97 -7.82 2.53 4.38
CA LYS A 97 -8.97 2.84 5.24
C LYS A 97 -9.57 1.55 5.82
N ASP A 98 -9.79 0.54 4.98
CA ASP A 98 -10.33 -0.75 5.40
C ASP A 98 -9.38 -1.49 6.36
N LEU A 99 -8.07 -1.41 6.09
CA LEU A 99 -7.03 -1.97 6.95
C LEU A 99 -6.97 -1.29 8.32
N LYS A 100 -7.11 0.05 8.39
CA LYS A 100 -7.20 0.79 9.67
C LYS A 100 -8.39 0.33 10.52
N ALA A 101 -9.57 0.17 9.91
CA ALA A 101 -10.78 -0.28 10.60
C ALA A 101 -10.61 -1.68 11.22
N LYS A 102 -10.10 -2.66 10.45
CA LYS A 102 -9.95 -4.05 10.94
C LYS A 102 -9.00 -4.19 12.14
N ILE A 103 -7.92 -3.41 12.20
CA ILE A 103 -7.00 -3.45 13.35
C ILE A 103 -7.63 -2.81 14.60
N GLN A 104 -8.50 -1.81 14.44
CA GLN A 104 -9.21 -1.20 15.57
C GLN A 104 -10.25 -2.15 16.17
N GLU A 105 -10.90 -2.97 15.36
CA GLU A 105 -11.86 -3.99 15.82
C GLU A 105 -11.19 -5.19 16.50
N SER A 106 -9.90 -5.43 16.22
CA SER A 106 -9.14 -6.58 16.75
C SER A 106 -8.39 -6.25 18.05
N LYS A 107 -8.54 -5.03 18.58
CA LYS A 107 -7.94 -4.56 19.84
C LYS A 107 -9.00 -4.42 20.91
#